data_AF-A7TM52-F1
#
_entry.id   AF-A7TM52-F1
#
_cell.length_a   1.000
_cell.length_b   1.000
_cell.length_c   1.000
_cell.angle_alpha   90.00
_cell.angle_beta   90.00
_cell.angle_gamma   90.00
#
_symmetry.space_group_name_H-M   'P 1'
#
loop_
_entity.id
_entity.type
_entity.pdbx_description
1 polymer ?
#
loop_
_entity_poly.entity_id
_entity_poly.type
_entity_poly.pdbx_seq_one_letter_code
_entity_poly.pdbx_strand_id
1 'polypeptide(L)'
;MIFKFINVIIGTLALYASVSELKDSKNYVISIYSILLSIPIILLEFKKVDWLFKYASFYYSLLSRGVLYVFLSFSISMNYSILNYSIALTIFLTGMIYIILHITPLADEYKFDTYQQQSYAMQDDLGLPTTMSDITDPFE
;
A
#
# COMPACT_ATOMS: atom_id res chain seq x y z
N MET A 1 -4.92 -10.23 -5.09
CA MET A 1 -4.19 -10.13 -6.37
C MET A 1 -4.51 -8.84 -7.13
N ILE A 2 -5.78 -8.40 -7.20
CA ILE A 2 -6.20 -7.19 -7.95
C ILE A 2 -5.42 -5.91 -7.57
N PHE A 3 -5.23 -5.66 -6.27
CA PHE A 3 -4.52 -4.46 -5.78
C PHE A 3 -3.06 -4.40 -6.22
N LYS A 4 -2.42 -5.56 -6.37
CA LYS A 4 -1.02 -5.65 -6.82
C LYS A 4 -0.88 -5.17 -8.27
N PHE A 5 -1.76 -5.66 -9.14
CA PHE A 5 -1.77 -5.29 -10.55
C PHE A 5 -2.04 -3.80 -10.75
N ILE A 6 -3.04 -3.26 -10.06
CA ILE A 6 -3.38 -1.84 -10.11
C ILE A 6 -2.15 -1.00 -9.69
N ASN A 7 -1.49 -1.35 -8.59
CA ASN A 7 -0.32 -0.59 -8.13
C ASN A 7 0.86 -0.62 -9.11
N VAL A 8 1.13 -1.77 -9.74
CA VAL A 8 2.17 -1.85 -10.78
C VAL A 8 1.80 -1.00 -11.99
N ILE A 9 0.54 -1.03 -12.44
CA ILE A 9 0.06 -0.23 -13.57
C ILE A 9 0.19 1.27 -13.27
N ILE A 10 -0.28 1.74 -12.10
CA ILE A 10 -0.14 3.15 -11.73
C ILE A 10 1.33 3.54 -11.57
N GLY A 11 2.15 2.68 -10.95
CA GLY A 11 3.56 2.92 -10.76
C GLY A 11 4.31 3.11 -12.09
N THR A 12 4.05 2.24 -13.07
CA THR A 12 4.68 2.33 -14.40
C THR A 12 4.18 3.53 -15.20
N LEU A 13 2.88 3.86 -15.11
CA LEU A 13 2.30 5.05 -15.75
C LEU A 13 2.92 6.34 -15.18
N ALA A 14 3.08 6.39 -13.85
CA ALA A 14 3.75 7.49 -13.16
C ALA A 14 5.21 7.61 -13.56
N LEU A 15 5.95 6.49 -13.64
CA LEU A 15 7.34 6.47 -14.08
C LEU A 15 7.47 7.01 -15.51
N TYR A 16 6.61 6.55 -16.41
CA TYR A 16 6.60 6.96 -17.82
C TYR A 16 6.33 8.46 -17.96
N ALA A 17 5.34 8.98 -17.23
CA ALA A 17 5.02 10.40 -17.23
C ALA A 17 6.18 11.26 -16.70
N SER A 18 6.84 10.85 -15.60
CA SER A 18 7.97 11.58 -15.04
C SER A 18 9.20 11.57 -15.96
N VAL A 19 9.45 10.48 -16.68
CA VAL A 19 10.53 10.43 -17.69
C VAL A 19 10.23 11.37 -18.87
N SER A 20 8.96 11.53 -19.25
CA SER A 20 8.56 12.47 -20.29
C SER A 20 8.85 13.93 -19.92
N GLU A 21 8.74 14.27 -18.64
CA GLU A 21 8.92 15.64 -18.13
C GLU A 21 10.38 16.07 -17.98
N LEU A 22 11.32 15.12 -17.91
CA LEU A 22 12.76 15.41 -17.86
C LEU A 22 13.26 16.25 -19.04
N LYS A 23 12.51 16.28 -20.14
CA LYS A 23 12.83 17.05 -21.35
C LYS A 23 12.65 18.55 -21.14
N ASP A 24 11.87 18.97 -20.16
CA ASP A 24 11.59 20.39 -19.91
C ASP A 24 12.50 20.92 -18.78
N SER A 25 13.29 21.95 -19.08
CA SER A 25 14.30 22.49 -18.17
C SER A 25 13.71 23.07 -16.89
N LYS A 26 12.44 23.51 -16.92
CA LYS A 26 11.75 24.09 -15.77
C LYS A 26 11.30 23.04 -14.75
N ASN A 27 11.00 21.84 -15.22
CA ASN A 27 10.43 20.77 -14.39
C ASN A 27 11.47 19.69 -14.04
N TYR A 28 12.74 19.88 -14.41
CA TYR A 28 13.80 18.90 -14.21
C TYR A 28 13.91 18.37 -12.77
N VAL A 29 13.85 19.28 -11.79
CA VAL A 29 13.95 18.91 -10.36
C VAL A 29 12.73 18.13 -9.91
N ILE A 30 11.51 18.54 -10.30
CA ILE A 30 10.29 17.82 -9.87
C ILE A 30 10.22 16.42 -10.50
N SER A 31 10.65 16.29 -11.76
CA SER A 31 10.70 15.01 -12.46
C SER A 31 11.68 14.01 -11.84
N ILE A 32 12.84 14.48 -11.34
CA ILE A 32 13.81 13.60 -10.66
C ILE A 32 13.20 13.02 -9.38
N TYR A 33 12.49 13.84 -8.60
CA TYR A 33 11.84 13.39 -7.37
C TYR A 33 10.72 12.39 -7.67
N SER A 34 9.92 12.65 -8.70
CA SER A 34 8.84 11.75 -9.09
C SER A 34 9.33 10.40 -9.61
N ILE A 35 10.46 10.35 -10.32
CA ILE A 35 11.13 9.09 -10.68
C ILE A 35 11.61 8.34 -9.42
N LEU A 36 12.32 9.04 -8.53
CA LEU A 36 12.84 8.45 -7.29
C LEU A 36 11.73 7.82 -6.45
N LEU A 37 10.56 8.44 -6.46
CA LEU A 37 9.41 8.07 -5.65
C LEU A 37 8.55 6.99 -6.33
N SER A 38 8.54 6.92 -7.66
CA SER A 38 7.86 5.88 -8.46
C SER A 38 8.57 4.52 -8.45
N ILE A 39 9.90 4.48 -8.57
CA ILE A 39 10.70 3.24 -8.58
C ILE A 39 10.39 2.31 -7.40
N PRO A 40 10.41 2.76 -6.12
CA PRO A 40 10.13 1.88 -4.98
C PRO A 40 8.70 1.34 -5.00
N ILE A 41 7.71 2.08 -5.51
CA ILE A 41 6.32 1.61 -5.60
C ILE A 41 6.24 0.32 -6.42
N ILE A 42 6.98 0.28 -7.53
CA ILE A 42 7.05 -0.88 -8.43
C ILE A 42 7.88 -2.01 -7.78
N LEU A 43 9.05 -1.67 -7.25
CA LEU A 43 10.03 -2.64 -6.74
C LEU A 43 9.53 -3.41 -5.52
N LEU A 44 8.84 -2.73 -4.59
CA LEU A 44 8.29 -3.35 -3.38
C LEU A 44 7.15 -4.35 -3.69
N GLU A 45 6.53 -4.25 -4.86
CA GLU A 45 5.46 -5.18 -5.25
C GLU A 45 6.02 -6.50 -5.80
N PHE A 46 7.21 -6.48 -6.41
CA PHE A 46 7.87 -7.68 -6.93
C PHE A 46 8.62 -8.48 -5.86
N LYS A 47 9.21 -7.81 -4.87
CA LYS A 47 9.91 -8.49 -3.77
C LYS A 47 9.51 -7.87 -2.44
N LYS A 48 8.71 -8.60 -1.66
CA LYS A 48 8.52 -8.30 -0.24
C LYS A 48 9.79 -8.74 0.49
N VAL A 49 10.71 -7.80 0.74
CA VAL A 49 11.97 -8.13 1.42
C VAL A 49 11.90 -7.70 2.88
N ASP A 50 12.14 -8.64 3.79
CA ASP A 50 11.91 -8.45 5.23
C ASP A 50 12.75 -7.34 5.86
N TRP A 51 13.96 -7.07 5.35
CA TRP A 51 14.80 -5.96 5.84
C TRP A 51 14.27 -4.57 5.45
N LEU A 52 13.52 -4.47 4.34
CA LEU A 52 12.96 -3.21 3.86
C LEU A 52 11.75 -2.78 4.68
N PHE A 53 11.10 -3.72 5.37
CA PHE A 53 9.94 -3.46 6.24
C PHE A 53 10.29 -2.53 7.42
N LYS A 54 11.55 -2.52 7.86
CA LYS A 54 12.05 -1.72 8.99
C LYS A 54 12.29 -0.25 8.63
N TYR A 55 12.57 0.05 7.36
CA TYR A 55 12.86 1.42 6.89
C TYR A 55 11.74 2.02 6.04
N ALA A 56 10.97 1.18 5.34
CA ALA A 56 9.93 1.60 4.40
C ALA A 56 8.52 1.19 4.86
N SER A 57 8.26 1.18 6.17
CA SER A 57 6.92 0.89 6.70
C SER A 57 5.86 1.83 6.12
N PHE A 58 6.28 3.05 5.73
CA PHE A 58 5.46 4.00 4.99
C PHE A 58 4.97 3.44 3.64
N TYR A 59 5.82 2.85 2.80
CA TYR A 59 5.39 2.31 1.50
C TYR A 59 4.50 1.05 1.62
N TYR A 60 4.53 0.37 2.77
CA TYR A 60 3.64 -0.76 3.03
C TYR A 60 2.25 -0.35 3.57
N SER A 61 2.08 0.90 3.99
CA SER A 61 0.78 1.40 4.46
C SER A 61 -0.12 1.80 3.28
N LEU A 62 -1.39 1.36 3.33
CA LEU A 62 -2.42 1.71 2.35
C LEU A 62 -2.63 3.23 2.25
N LEU A 63 -2.62 3.93 3.39
CA LEU A 63 -2.83 5.38 3.45
C LEU A 63 -1.70 6.14 2.75
N SER A 64 -0.46 5.77 3.08
CA SER A 64 0.75 6.37 2.51
C SER A 64 0.84 6.21 1.00
N ARG A 65 0.39 5.07 0.45
CA ARG A 65 0.29 4.87 -1.02
C ARG A 65 -0.68 5.84 -1.68
N GLY A 66 -1.84 6.06 -1.06
CA GLY A 66 -2.81 7.06 -1.51
C GLY A 66 -2.21 8.47 -1.56
N VAL A 67 -1.49 8.86 -0.49
CA VAL A 67 -0.78 10.16 -0.43
C VAL A 67 0.31 10.28 -1.49
N LEU A 68 1.10 9.21 -1.73
CA LEU A 68 2.13 9.20 -2.77
C LEU A 68 1.53 9.36 -4.17
N TYR A 69 0.38 8.73 -4.46
CA TYR A 69 -0.31 8.90 -5.74
C TYR A 69 -0.84 10.32 -5.94
N VAL A 70 -1.39 10.95 -4.90
CA VAL A 70 -1.80 12.36 -4.97
C VAL A 70 -0.59 13.27 -5.23
N PHE A 71 0.53 13.03 -4.54
CA PHE A 71 1.77 13.79 -4.76
C PHE A 71 2.32 13.61 -6.17
N LEU A 72 2.36 12.38 -6.68
CA LEU A 72 2.78 12.06 -8.05
C LEU A 72 1.89 12.74 -9.08
N SER A 73 0.56 12.68 -8.90
CA SER A 73 -0.36 13.39 -9.79
C SER A 73 -0.12 14.89 -9.79
N PHE A 74 0.13 15.49 -8.63
CA PHE A 74 0.40 16.92 -8.54
C PHE A 74 1.69 17.29 -9.28
N SER A 75 2.75 16.48 -9.12
CA SER A 75 4.00 16.68 -9.85
C SER A 75 3.82 16.57 -11.37
N ILE A 76 3.06 15.59 -11.84
CA ILE A 76 2.85 15.35 -13.28
C ILE A 76 1.95 16.45 -13.90
N SER A 77 1.10 17.08 -13.10
CA SER A 77 0.23 18.18 -13.53
C SER A 77 1.00 19.47 -13.86
N MET A 78 2.26 19.61 -13.40
CA MET A 78 3.08 20.80 -13.68
C MET A 78 3.56 20.88 -15.13
N ASN A 79 3.35 19.84 -15.94
CA ASN A 79 3.67 19.86 -17.36
C ASN A 79 2.47 20.28 -18.21
N TYR A 80 2.69 21.10 -19.25
CA TYR A 80 1.64 21.59 -20.14
C TYR A 80 1.18 20.58 -21.21
N SER A 81 1.66 19.34 -21.14
CA SER A 81 1.32 18.30 -22.12
C SER A 81 -0.02 17.66 -21.79
N ILE A 82 -0.96 17.66 -22.75
CA ILE A 82 -2.29 17.03 -22.64
C ILE A 82 -2.21 15.58 -22.13
N LEU A 83 -1.22 14.82 -22.59
CA LEU A 83 -1.05 13.40 -22.23
C LEU A 83 -0.72 13.22 -20.74
N ASN A 84 0.12 14.09 -20.18
CA ASN A 84 0.49 14.05 -18.77
C ASN A 84 -0.70 14.42 -17.89
N TYR A 85 -1.52 15.38 -18.32
CA TYR A 85 -2.71 15.79 -17.57
C TYR A 85 -3.73 14.65 -17.43
N SER A 86 -3.97 13.88 -18.51
CA SER A 86 -4.84 12.71 -18.44
C SER A 86 -4.29 11.62 -17.52
N ILE A 87 -2.97 11.36 -17.58
CA ILE A 87 -2.30 10.39 -16.70
C ILE A 87 -2.37 10.84 -15.24
N ALA A 88 -2.10 12.12 -14.96
CA ALA A 88 -2.21 12.72 -13.63
C ALA A 88 -3.60 12.51 -13.05
N LEU A 89 -4.66 12.81 -13.82
CA LEU A 89 -6.04 12.64 -13.37
C LEU A 89 -6.35 11.19 -12.94
N THR A 90 -5.91 10.20 -13.72
CA THR A 90 -6.12 8.77 -13.38
C THR A 90 -5.38 8.37 -12.10
N ILE A 91 -4.15 8.86 -11.92
CA ILE A 91 -3.33 8.60 -10.72
C ILE A 91 -3.97 9.27 -9.50
N PHE A 92 -4.47 10.50 -9.64
CA PHE A 92 -5.17 11.23 -8.58
C PHE A 92 -6.41 10.48 -8.09
N LEU A 93 -7.25 10.04 -9.04
CA LEU A 93 -8.48 9.33 -8.71
C LEU A 93 -8.19 8.02 -7.97
N THR A 94 -7.15 7.30 -8.42
CA THR A 94 -6.64 6.12 -7.72
C THR A 94 -6.18 6.45 -6.30
N GLY A 95 -5.43 7.54 -6.12
CA GLY A 95 -4.99 8.01 -4.81
C GLY A 95 -6.14 8.25 -3.83
N MET A 96 -7.22 8.91 -4.28
CA MET A 96 -8.42 9.10 -3.47
C MET A 96 -9.08 7.78 -3.07
N ILE A 97 -9.21 6.84 -4.01
CA ILE A 97 -9.80 5.52 -3.74
C ILE A 97 -9.01 4.79 -2.65
N TYR A 98 -7.68 4.84 -2.68
CA TYR A 98 -6.83 4.25 -1.65
C TYR A 98 -6.99 4.92 -0.27
N ILE A 99 -7.17 6.25 -0.23
CA ILE A 99 -7.42 6.98 1.02
C ILE A 99 -8.78 6.58 1.60
N ILE A 100 -9.82 6.47 0.77
CA ILE A 100 -11.16 6.08 1.21
C ILE A 100 -11.17 4.62 1.70
N LEU A 101 -10.48 3.73 0.97
CA LEU A 101 -10.33 2.32 1.37
C LEU A 101 -9.61 2.15 2.71
N HIS A 102 -8.72 3.07 3.07
CA HIS A 102 -8.06 3.03 4.38
C HIS A 102 -9.03 3.25 5.54
N ILE A 103 -10.07 4.06 5.34
CA ILE A 103 -11.08 4.35 6.36
C ILE A 103 -12.08 3.19 6.51
N THR A 104 -12.10 2.25 5.54
CA THR A 104 -12.94 1.06 5.62
C THR A 104 -12.23 -0.02 6.47
N PRO A 105 -12.84 -0.54 7.55
CA PRO A 105 -12.19 -1.42 8.52
C PRO A 105 -11.97 -2.87 8.04
N LEU A 106 -11.84 -3.11 6.73
CA LEU A 106 -11.61 -4.45 6.18
C LEU A 106 -10.22 -5.03 6.57
N ALA A 107 -9.32 -4.20 7.09
CA ALA A 107 -7.97 -4.61 7.47
C ALA A 107 -7.85 -5.07 8.93
N ASP A 108 -8.75 -4.62 9.81
CA ASP A 108 -8.64 -4.89 11.25
C ASP A 108 -9.17 -6.28 11.57
N GLU A 109 -10.26 -6.70 10.94
CA GLU A 109 -10.92 -7.98 11.20
C GLU A 109 -10.02 -9.20 10.90
N TYR A 110 -9.20 -9.12 9.85
CA TYR A 110 -8.26 -10.19 9.48
C TYR A 110 -7.17 -10.47 10.54
N LYS A 111 -6.75 -9.46 11.31
CA LYS A 111 -5.73 -9.65 12.34
C LYS A 111 -6.29 -10.26 13.61
N PHE A 112 -7.53 -9.94 13.99
CA PHE A 112 -8.15 -10.51 15.19
C PHE A 112 -8.31 -12.03 15.09
N ASP A 113 -8.68 -12.56 13.92
CA ASP A 113 -8.85 -14.00 13.71
C ASP A 113 -7.55 -14.80 13.80
N THR A 114 -6.44 -14.21 13.35
CA THR A 114 -5.14 -14.90 13.31
C THR A 114 -4.52 -15.03 14.71
N TYR A 115 -4.61 -13.98 15.55
CA TYR A 115 -4.13 -14.05 16.93
C TYR A 115 -4.97 -15.01 17.78
N GLN A 116 -6.28 -15.02 17.57
CA GLN A 116 -7.20 -15.95 18.23
C GLN A 116 -6.86 -17.40 17.86
N GLN A 117 -6.74 -17.73 16.58
CA GLN A 117 -6.38 -19.10 16.15
C GLN A 117 -5.01 -19.55 16.67
N GLN A 118 -4.00 -18.67 16.71
CA GLN A 118 -2.71 -19.01 17.30
C GLN A 118 -2.79 -19.25 18.82
N SER A 119 -3.62 -18.50 19.55
CA SER A 119 -3.84 -18.78 20.97
C SER A 119 -4.55 -20.12 21.21
N TYR A 120 -5.52 -20.51 20.39
CA TYR A 120 -6.18 -21.82 20.52
C TYR A 120 -5.23 -22.98 20.17
N ALA A 121 -4.42 -22.84 19.11
CA ALA A 121 -3.42 -23.85 18.74
C ALA A 121 -2.30 -24.01 19.77
N MET A 122 -1.91 -22.92 20.46
CA MET A 122 -0.95 -22.99 21.57
C MET A 122 -1.54 -23.57 22.85
N GLN A 123 -2.86 -23.41 23.09
CA GLN A 123 -3.54 -24.02 24.24
C GLN A 123 -3.68 -25.54 24.06
N ASP A 124 -3.96 -26.01 22.84
CA ASP A 124 -4.07 -27.43 22.51
C ASP A 124 -2.73 -28.19 22.68
N ASP A 125 -1.61 -27.60 22.22
CA ASP A 125 -0.26 -28.19 22.36
C ASP A 125 0.25 -28.19 23.81
N LEU A 126 -0.27 -27.29 24.66
CA LEU A 126 0.04 -27.20 26.09
C LEU A 126 -0.94 -28.02 26.97
N GLY A 127 -1.95 -28.67 26.38
CA GLY A 127 -2.98 -29.42 27.11
C GLY A 127 -3.81 -28.56 28.07
N LEU A 128 -3.92 -27.26 27.79
CA LEU A 128 -4.70 -26.32 28.59
C LEU A 128 -6.16 -26.31 28.10
N PRO A 129 -7.15 -26.24 29.01
CA PRO A 129 -8.56 -26.29 28.64
C PRO A 129 -8.91 -25.11 27.71
N THR A 130 -9.43 -25.43 26.54
CA THR A 130 -9.67 -24.49 25.42
C THR A 130 -11.03 -23.78 25.49
N THR A 131 -11.86 -24.12 26.48
CA THR A 131 -13.21 -23.56 26.69
C THR A 131 -13.47 -23.26 28.17
N MET A 132 -14.10 -22.11 28.47
CA MET A 132 -14.53 -21.77 29.84
C MET A 132 -15.64 -22.70 30.38
N SER A 133 -16.23 -23.56 29.56
CA SER A 133 -17.19 -24.58 29.97
C SER A 133 -16.54 -25.80 30.64
N ASP A 134 -15.23 -26.02 30.43
CA ASP A 134 -14.51 -27.19 30.98
C ASP A 134 -14.02 -26.97 32.43
N ILE A 135 -14.17 -25.74 32.95
CA ILE A 135 -13.78 -25.36 34.31
C ILE A 135 -14.96 -25.47 35.29
N THR A 136 -16.21 -25.57 34.81
CA THR A 136 -17.39 -25.50 35.66
C THR A 136 -17.96 -26.83 36.17
N ASP A 137 -17.52 -27.99 35.71
CA ASP A 137 -18.18 -29.26 36.07
C ASP A 137 -17.26 -30.28 36.81
N PRO A 138 -16.73 -30.00 38.02
CA PRO A 138 -16.22 -31.04 38.90
C PRO A 138 -17.30 -31.67 39.82
N PHE A 139 -18.58 -31.30 39.67
CA PHE A 139 -19.67 -31.74 40.54
C PHE A 139 -21.00 -32.03 39.81
N GLU A 140 -20.99 -32.91 38.80
CA GLU A 140 -22.16 -33.75 38.45
C GLU A 140 -21.71 -35.17 38.09
#